data_AF-A0AA46T8L6-F1
#
_entry.id   AF-A0AA46T8L6-F1
#
_cell.length_a   1.000
_cell.length_b   1.000
_cell.length_c   1.000
_cell.angle_alpha   90.00
_cell.angle_beta   90.00
_cell.angle_gamma   90.00
#
_symmetry.space_group_name_H-M   'P 1'
#
loop_
_entity.id
_entity.type
_entity.pdbx_description
1 polymer ?
#
loop_
_entity_poly.entity_id
_entity_poly.type
_entity_poly.pdbx_seq_one_letter_code
_entity_poly.pdbx_strand_id
1 'polypeptide(L)'
;MPEELKTEQNIVKGCQSQVWLHAAMSDDGKMMLVGDSDALIVKGLVALLLKVYSGSTPNEVLMTPPEFLRALGFEGNLSPSRANGLHSMLKQIKLYATAFDYMLKLKK
;
A
#
# COMPACT_ATOMS: atom_id res chain seq x y z
N MET A 1 -13.25 0.67 1.64
CA MET A 1 -12.71 0.23 2.94
C MET A 1 -13.83 0.31 3.97
N PRO A 2 -14.02 -0.71 4.84
CA PRO A 2 -14.94 -0.61 5.98
C PRO A 2 -14.62 0.60 6.87
N GLU A 3 -15.63 1.23 7.45
CA GLU A 3 -15.47 2.47 8.22
C GLU A 3 -14.70 2.22 9.52
N GLU A 4 -14.86 1.03 10.11
CA GLU A 4 -14.19 0.60 11.34
C GLU A 4 -12.67 0.52 11.20
N LEU A 5 -12.18 0.39 9.96
CA LEU A 5 -10.75 0.38 9.67
C LEU A 5 -10.19 1.80 9.44
N LYS A 6 -11.02 2.85 9.34
CA LYS A 6 -10.54 4.24 9.17
C LYS A 6 -10.08 4.84 10.50
N THR A 7 -9.14 4.16 11.15
CA THR A 7 -8.57 4.56 12.44
C THR A 7 -7.24 5.30 12.25
N GLU A 8 -6.79 5.99 13.30
CA GLU A 8 -5.48 6.66 13.29
C GLU A 8 -4.31 5.70 13.02
N GLN A 9 -4.45 4.43 13.43
CA GLN A 9 -3.43 3.39 13.25
C GLN A 9 -3.22 3.04 11.77
N ASN A 10 -4.25 3.19 10.95
CA ASN A 10 -4.20 2.90 9.52
C ASN A 10 -3.85 4.15 8.68
N ILE A 11 -3.62 5.31 9.30
CA ILE A 11 -3.25 6.53 8.55
C ILE A 11 -1.83 6.40 7.97
N VAL A 12 -1.72 6.63 6.66
CA VAL A 12 -0.43 6.76 5.97
C VAL A 12 0.11 8.17 6.15
N LYS A 13 1.21 8.31 6.90
CA LYS A 13 1.88 9.59 7.11
C LYS A 13 2.60 10.09 5.85
N GLY A 14 2.64 11.40 5.67
CA GLY A 14 3.33 12.06 4.55
C GLY A 14 2.49 12.21 3.27
N CYS A 15 1.21 11.84 3.30
CA CYS A 15 0.23 12.24 2.28
C CYS A 15 -0.37 13.60 2.65
N GLN A 16 -0.61 14.48 1.67
CA GLN A 16 -1.32 15.74 1.90
C GLN A 16 -2.81 15.51 2.15
N SER A 17 -3.41 14.60 1.39
CA SER A 17 -4.76 14.07 1.62
C SER A 17 -4.71 12.97 2.68
N GLN A 18 -5.80 12.77 3.42
CA GLN A 18 -5.86 11.64 4.33
C GLN A 18 -5.93 10.34 3.53
N VAL A 19 -5.11 9.37 3.91
CA VAL A 19 -5.07 8.03 3.33
C VAL A 19 -5.07 7.04 4.47
N TRP A 20 -5.96 6.06 4.37
CA TRP A 20 -5.97 4.89 5.24
C TRP A 20 -5.54 3.66 4.45
N LEU A 21 -4.68 2.86 5.05
CA LEU A 21 -4.24 1.59 4.50
C LEU A 21 -4.18 0.58 5.64
N HIS A 22 -4.76 -0.59 5.39
CA HIS A 22 -4.76 -1.71 6.31
C HIS A 22 -4.33 -2.98 5.59
N ALA A 23 -3.61 -3.85 6.30
CA ALA A 23 -3.12 -5.11 5.79
C ALA A 23 -3.45 -6.24 6.77
N ALA A 24 -3.96 -7.34 6.24
CA ALA A 24 -4.20 -8.58 6.98
C ALA A 24 -3.53 -9.75 6.29
N MET A 25 -3.16 -10.77 7.05
CA MET A 25 -2.65 -12.04 6.52
C MET A 25 -3.82 -12.99 6.31
N SER A 26 -3.93 -13.59 5.13
CA SER A 26 -4.86 -14.69 4.87
C SER A 26 -4.32 -16.03 5.39
N ASP A 27 -5.20 -17.03 5.49
CA ASP A 27 -4.82 -18.37 5.94
C ASP A 27 -3.78 -19.06 5.03
N ASP A 28 -3.75 -18.70 3.75
CA ASP A 28 -2.76 -19.18 2.77
C ASP A 28 -1.47 -18.35 2.72
N GLY A 29 -1.27 -17.44 3.69
CA GLY A 29 -0.01 -16.69 3.84
C GLY A 29 0.16 -15.52 2.88
N LYS A 30 -0.95 -14.99 2.33
CA LYS A 30 -0.95 -13.81 1.45
C LYS A 30 -1.36 -12.56 2.19
N MET A 31 -0.82 -11.43 1.75
CA MET A 31 -1.17 -10.13 2.29
C MET A 31 -2.40 -9.58 1.57
N MET A 32 -3.49 -9.38 2.31
CA MET A 32 -4.72 -8.76 1.85
C MET A 32 -4.73 -7.30 2.25
N LEU A 33 -4.77 -6.41 1.26
CA LEU A 33 -4.71 -4.98 1.47
C LEU A 33 -6.08 -4.33 1.22
N VAL A 34 -6.44 -3.37 2.07
CA VAL A 34 -7.56 -2.46 1.84
C VAL A 34 -7.13 -1.04 2.15
N GLY A 35 -7.64 -0.08 1.38
CA GLY A 35 -7.31 1.33 1.58
C GLY A 35 -8.37 2.27 1.02
N ASP A 36 -8.31 3.52 1.46
CA ASP A 36 -9.18 4.61 1.00
C ASP A 36 -8.48 5.97 1.21
N SER A 37 -9.04 7.04 0.64
CA SER A 37 -8.56 8.42 0.83
C SER A 37 -9.70 9.43 0.84
N ASP A 38 -9.54 10.60 1.45
CA ASP A 38 -10.51 11.69 1.30
C ASP A 38 -10.44 12.40 -0.07
N ALA A 39 -9.40 12.16 -0.88
CA ALA A 39 -9.19 12.78 -2.18
C ALA A 39 -9.35 11.79 -3.35
N LEU A 40 -10.19 12.15 -4.34
CA LEU A 40 -10.54 11.26 -5.46
C LEU A 40 -9.35 10.77 -6.29
N ILE A 41 -8.41 11.66 -6.64
CA ILE A 41 -7.20 11.29 -7.40
C ILE A 41 -6.34 10.32 -6.59
N VAL A 42 -6.23 10.54 -5.27
CA VAL A 42 -5.42 9.71 -4.39
C VAL A 42 -6.08 8.36 -4.15
N LYS A 43 -7.42 8.28 -4.09
CA LYS A 43 -8.14 6.99 -4.16
C LYS A 43 -7.73 6.16 -5.37
N GLY A 44 -7.60 6.78 -6.53
CA GLY A 44 -7.13 6.12 -7.75
C GLY A 44 -5.72 5.54 -7.60
N LEU A 45 -4.80 6.30 -7.00
CA LEU A 45 -3.43 5.84 -6.72
C LEU A 45 -3.40 4.69 -5.69
N VAL A 46 -4.22 4.77 -4.63
CA VAL A 46 -4.40 3.68 -3.67
C VAL A 46 -4.88 2.43 -4.39
N ALA A 47 -5.95 2.53 -5.19
CA ALA A 47 -6.54 1.40 -5.90
C ALA A 47 -5.52 0.71 -6.83
N LEU A 48 -4.67 1.49 -7.51
CA LEU A 48 -3.58 0.97 -8.34
C LEU A 48 -2.59 0.14 -7.52
N LEU A 49 -2.15 0.65 -6.37
CA LEU A 49 -1.25 -0.08 -5.48
C LEU A 49 -1.90 -1.36 -4.94
N LEU A 50 -3.15 -1.29 -4.50
CA LEU A 50 -3.90 -2.46 -4.04
C LEU A 50 -4.00 -3.52 -5.13
N LYS A 51 -4.22 -3.12 -6.39
CA LYS A 51 -4.31 -4.01 -7.54
C LYS A 51 -3.01 -4.78 -7.80
N VAL A 52 -1.86 -4.15 -7.56
CA VAL A 52 -0.54 -4.75 -7.80
C VAL A 52 -0.07 -5.63 -6.64
N TYR A 53 -0.32 -5.20 -5.40
CA TYR A 53 0.31 -5.81 -4.22
C TYR A 53 -0.61 -6.69 -3.36
N SER A 54 -1.94 -6.53 -3.44
CA SER A 54 -2.87 -7.32 -2.64
C SER A 54 -2.99 -8.74 -3.20
N GLY A 55 -3.08 -9.74 -2.32
CA GLY A 55 -3.15 -11.15 -2.70
C GLY A 55 -1.81 -11.78 -3.04
N SER A 56 -0.70 -11.09 -2.79
CA SER A 56 0.66 -11.61 -2.92
C SER A 56 1.23 -11.98 -1.56
N THR A 57 2.16 -12.92 -1.51
CA THR A 57 2.92 -13.22 -0.29
C THR A 57 3.77 -12.02 0.13
N PRO A 58 4.13 -11.89 1.41
CA PRO A 58 5.00 -10.80 1.86
C PRO A 58 6.32 -10.71 1.09
N ASN A 59 6.94 -11.85 0.76
CA ASN A 59 8.17 -11.89 -0.01
C ASN A 59 7.98 -11.39 -1.45
N GLU A 60 6.94 -11.84 -2.15
CA GLU A 60 6.60 -11.33 -3.49
C GLU A 60 6.35 -9.82 -3.47
N VAL A 61 5.64 -9.33 -2.44
CA VAL A 61 5.44 -7.88 -2.29
C VAL A 61 6.77 -7.17 -2.12
N LEU A 62 7.70 -7.65 -1.30
CA LEU A 62 9.02 -7.04 -1.13
C LEU A 62 9.84 -7.05 -2.43
N MET A 63 9.80 -8.15 -3.18
CA MET A 63 10.55 -8.36 -4.42
C MET A 63 9.96 -7.65 -5.64
N THR A 64 8.70 -7.20 -5.58
CA THR A 64 8.03 -6.53 -6.70
C THR A 64 8.35 -5.03 -6.72
N PRO A 65 9.16 -4.53 -7.69
CA PRO A 65 9.43 -3.10 -7.84
C PRO A 65 8.19 -2.36 -8.39
N PRO A 66 8.05 -1.04 -8.13
CA PRO A 66 6.91 -0.27 -8.60
C PRO A 66 7.05 0.18 -10.06
N GLU A 67 7.54 -0.67 -10.96
CA GLU A 67 7.82 -0.31 -12.36
C GLU A 67 6.58 0.13 -13.14
N PHE A 68 5.39 -0.33 -12.72
CA PHE A 68 4.12 0.11 -13.29
C PHE A 68 3.91 1.62 -13.18
N LEU A 69 4.54 2.31 -12.22
CA LEU A 69 4.49 3.77 -12.10
C LEU A 69 5.15 4.46 -13.29
N ARG A 70 6.26 3.91 -13.78
CA ARG A 70 6.94 4.40 -14.97
C ARG A 70 6.16 4.05 -16.23
N ALA A 71 5.69 2.81 -16.34
CA ALA A 71 4.93 2.34 -17.50
C ALA A 71 3.64 3.15 -17.73
N LEU A 72 2.99 3.60 -16.65
CA LEU A 72 1.79 4.44 -16.70
C LEU A 72 2.10 5.95 -16.82
N GLY A 73 3.38 6.35 -16.84
CA GLY A 73 3.80 7.74 -16.97
C GLY A 73 3.59 8.60 -15.71
N PHE A 74 3.44 8.00 -14.52
CA PHE A 74 3.22 8.74 -13.28
C PHE A 74 4.46 9.52 -12.81
N GLU A 75 5.67 9.04 -13.11
CA GLU A 75 6.93 9.67 -12.67
C GLU A 75 7.09 11.12 -13.19
N GLY A 76 6.46 11.48 -14.32
CA GLY A 76 6.53 12.83 -14.90
C GLY A 76 5.22 13.65 -14.84
N ASN A 77 4.10 13.03 -14.51
CA ASN A 77 2.76 13.66 -14.59
C ASN A 77 2.11 13.93 -13.22
N LEU A 78 2.80 13.61 -12.13
CA LEU A 78 2.33 13.91 -10.78
C LEU A 78 2.97 15.19 -10.26
N SER A 79 2.19 16.01 -9.55
CA SER A 79 2.75 17.09 -8.76
C SER A 79 3.65 16.50 -7.64
N PRO A 80 4.67 17.25 -7.16
CA PRO A 80 5.57 16.76 -6.12
C PRO A 80 4.85 16.19 -4.88
N SER A 81 3.76 16.85 -4.44
CA SER A 81 2.94 16.38 -3.33
C SER A 81 2.31 15.00 -3.58
N ARG A 82 1.78 14.77 -4.78
CA ARG A 82 1.16 13.48 -5.16
C ARG A 82 2.20 12.38 -5.31
N ALA A 83 3.36 12.70 -5.88
CA ALA A 83 4.48 11.77 -5.96
C ALA A 83 4.95 11.35 -4.56
N ASN A 84 5.06 12.29 -3.62
CA ASN A 84 5.42 11.99 -2.23
C ASN A 84 4.37 11.11 -1.55
N GLY A 85 3.08 11.43 -1.70
CA GLY A 85 2.01 10.59 -1.16
C GLY A 85 2.07 9.16 -1.69
N LEU A 86 2.31 8.99 -3.00
CA LEU A 86 2.49 7.68 -3.62
C LEU A 86 3.67 6.89 -3.03
N HIS A 87 4.82 7.54 -2.84
CA HIS A 87 5.97 6.92 -2.18
C HIS A 87 5.68 6.53 -0.74
N SER A 88 4.97 7.38 0.02
CA SER A 88 4.54 7.07 1.39
C SER A 88 3.63 5.84 1.44
N MET A 89 2.67 5.74 0.53
CA MET A 89 1.78 4.57 0.44
C MET A 89 2.56 3.29 0.11
N LEU A 90 3.46 3.34 -0.88
CA LEU A 90 4.31 2.20 -1.21
C LEU A 90 5.20 1.78 -0.04
N LYS A 91 5.81 2.75 0.66
CA LYS A 91 6.62 2.49 1.85
C LYS A 91 5.81 1.79 2.94
N GLN A 92 4.57 2.22 3.18
CA GLN A 92 3.69 1.58 4.16
C GLN A 92 3.36 0.13 3.77
N ILE A 93 3.06 -0.13 2.49
CA ILE A 93 2.84 -1.50 1.97
C ILE A 93 4.07 -2.39 2.22
N LYS A 94 5.27 -1.89 1.89
CA LYS A 94 6.52 -2.63 2.10
C LYS A 94 6.80 -2.87 3.58
N LEU A 95 6.43 -1.94 4.46
CA LEU A 95 6.57 -2.12 5.91
C LEU A 95 5.67 -3.25 6.44
N TYR A 96 4.41 -3.31 6.00
CA TYR A 96 3.53 -4.44 6.32
C TYR A 96 4.11 -5.76 5.83
N ALA A 97 4.61 -5.79 4.58
CA ALA A 97 5.23 -6.97 4.02
C ALA A 97 6.47 -7.42 4.83
N THR A 98 7.35 -6.51 5.25
CA THR A 98 8.49 -6.86 6.12
C THR A 98 8.04 -7.46 7.45
N ALA A 99 7.05 -6.86 8.11
CA ALA A 99 6.55 -7.36 9.39
C ALA A 99 5.95 -8.76 9.24
N PHE A 100 5.15 -8.97 8.20
CA PHE A 100 4.53 -10.25 7.92
C PHE A 100 5.51 -11.34 7.47
N ASP A 101 6.50 -11.00 6.64
CA ASP A 101 7.58 -11.92 6.26
C ASP A 101 8.33 -12.42 7.50
N TYR A 102 8.63 -11.51 8.43
CA TYR A 102 9.27 -11.86 9.70
C TYR A 102 8.38 -12.79 10.55
N MET A 103 7.08 -12.46 10.69
CA MET A 103 6.13 -13.31 11.44
C MET A 103 6.00 -14.72 10.85
N LEU A 104 6.01 -14.87 9.52
CA LEU A 104 5.95 -16.18 8.86
C LEU A 104 7.22 -17.00 9.12
N LYS A 105 8.39 -16.36 9.18
CA LYS A 105 9.66 -17.03 9.49
C LYS A 105 9.75 -17.52 10.93
N LEU A 106 9.12 -16.83 11.89
CA LEU A 106 9.08 -17.26 13.29
C LEU A 106 8.14 -18.45 13.54
N LYS A 107 7.18 -18.71 12.65
CA LYS A 107 6.24 -19.84 12.76
C LYS A 107 6.76 -21.14 12.14
N LYS A 108 7.90 -21.09 11.44
CA LYS A 108 8.57 -22.25 10.84
C LYS A 108 9.64 -22.79 11.79
#